data_AF-A0A8X6WLJ3-F1
#
_entry.id   AF-A0A8X6WLJ3-F1
#
_cell.length_a   1.000
_cell.length_b   1.000
_cell.length_c   1.000
_cell.angle_alpha   90.00
_cell.angle_beta   90.00
_cell.angle_gamma   90.00
#
_symmetry.space_group_name_H-M   'P 1'
#
loop_
_entity.id
_entity.type
_entity.pdbx_description
1 polymer ?
#
loop_
_entity_poly.entity_id
_entity_poly.type
_entity_poly.pdbx_seq_one_letter_code
_entity_poly.pdbx_strand_id
1 'polypeptide(L)'
;MKPYHRRPEAVNLVIEEVSEDIERMRKSPLPVKTEHYVRLRGEKPIKTKSYRMSPRQINILKDEIKRLLDLGEIEIGQPDFTSPLILVESP
;
A
#
# COMPACT_ATOMS: atom_id res chain seq x y z
N MET A 1 22.09 -42.01 2.27
CA MET A 1 21.98 -40.58 2.60
C MET A 1 20.51 -40.19 2.46
N LYS A 2 19.79 -39.91 3.56
CA LYS A 2 18.34 -39.60 3.49
C LYS A 2 18.14 -38.19 2.90
N PRO A 3 17.13 -37.95 2.04
CA PRO A 3 16.95 -36.68 1.37
C PRO A 3 16.27 -35.68 2.33
N TYR A 4 17.05 -35.12 3.26
CA TYR A 4 16.56 -34.15 4.25
C TYR A 4 16.08 -32.82 3.67
N HIS A 5 16.23 -32.61 2.36
CA HIS A 5 15.87 -31.37 1.67
C HIS A 5 14.48 -31.42 1.03
N ARG A 6 13.82 -32.59 1.02
CA ARG A 6 12.48 -32.69 0.44
C ARG A 6 11.46 -32.28 1.51
N ARG A 7 10.78 -31.15 1.26
CA ARG A 7 9.67 -30.68 2.08
C ARG A 7 8.61 -31.79 2.19
N PRO A 8 8.14 -32.14 3.40
CA PRO A 8 7.08 -33.14 3.55
C PRO A 8 5.81 -32.70 2.84
N GLU A 9 5.10 -33.63 2.21
CA GLU A 9 3.89 -33.33 1.41
C GLU A 9 2.81 -32.60 2.22
N ALA A 10 2.66 -32.96 3.49
CA ALA A 10 1.76 -32.28 4.42
C ALA A 10 2.01 -30.76 4.49
N VAL A 11 3.27 -30.32 4.35
CA VAL A 11 3.60 -28.89 4.39
C VAL A 11 3.26 -28.21 3.06
N ASN A 12 3.32 -28.91 1.93
CA ASN A 12 2.90 -28.35 0.64
C ASN A 12 1.38 -28.17 0.61
N LEU A 13 0.64 -29.16 1.10
CA LEU A 13 -0.81 -29.10 1.21
C LEU A 13 -1.28 -27.92 2.07
N VAL A 14 -0.62 -27.70 3.22
CA VAL A 14 -0.93 -26.54 4.08
C VAL A 14 -0.61 -25.22 3.38
N ILE A 15 0.46 -25.13 2.58
CA ILE A 15 0.74 -23.92 1.81
C ILE A 15 -0.32 -23.70 0.73
N GLU A 16 -0.70 -24.74 0.01
CA GLU A 16 -1.71 -24.66 -1.05
C GLU A 16 -3.04 -24.20 -0.46
N GLU A 17 -3.51 -24.83 0.62
CA GLU A 17 -4.72 -24.45 1.35
C GLU A 17 -4.68 -22.98 1.81
N VAL A 18 -3.60 -22.57 2.47
CA VAL A 18 -3.44 -21.18 2.93
C VAL A 18 -3.38 -20.20 1.76
N SER A 19 -2.75 -20.58 0.64
CA SER A 19 -2.68 -19.73 -0.55
C SER A 19 -4.04 -19.54 -1.22
N GLU A 20 -4.84 -20.60 -1.29
CA GLU A 20 -6.21 -20.56 -1.79
C GLU A 20 -7.12 -19.71 -0.90
N ASP A 21 -6.96 -19.81 0.43
CA ASP A 21 -7.69 -18.98 1.39
C ASP A 21 -7.31 -17.50 1.27
N ILE A 22 -6.02 -17.19 1.08
CA ILE A 22 -5.56 -15.81 0.83
C ILE A 22 -6.15 -15.29 -0.49
N GLU A 23 -6.18 -16.10 -1.55
CA GLU A 23 -6.81 -15.73 -2.80
C GLU A 23 -8.32 -15.51 -2.65
N ARG A 24 -9.01 -16.37 -1.89
CA ARG A 24 -10.43 -16.21 -1.57
C ARG A 24 -10.69 -14.95 -0.75
N MET A 25 -9.86 -14.62 0.23
CA MET A 25 -9.96 -13.37 1.00
C MET A 25 -9.73 -12.13 0.15
N ARG A 26 -8.85 -12.21 -0.86
CA ARG A 26 -8.66 -11.12 -1.84
C ARG A 26 -9.84 -10.97 -2.80
N LYS A 27 -10.50 -12.07 -3.16
CA LYS A 27 -11.64 -12.11 -4.11
C LYS A 27 -13.00 -11.96 -3.42
N SER A 28 -13.08 -12.16 -2.10
CA SER A 28 -14.28 -11.92 -1.32
C SER A 28 -14.64 -10.44 -1.38
N PRO A 29 -15.92 -10.06 -1.26
CA PRO A 29 -16.28 -8.66 -1.12
C PRO A 29 -15.43 -8.07 0.00
N LEU A 30 -14.76 -6.94 -0.27
CA LEU A 30 -13.93 -6.24 0.70
C LEU A 30 -14.65 -6.22 2.06
N PRO A 31 -13.93 -6.34 3.20
CA PRO A 31 -14.54 -6.13 4.51
C PRO A 31 -15.38 -4.85 4.44
N VAL A 32 -16.61 -4.91 4.96
CA VAL A 32 -17.62 -3.84 4.86
C VAL A 32 -16.92 -2.47 4.90
N LYS A 33 -16.94 -1.76 3.76
CA LYS A 33 -16.24 -0.48 3.62
C LYS A 33 -16.69 0.42 4.77
N THR A 34 -15.77 0.65 5.71
CA THR A 34 -16.02 1.51 6.86
C THR A 34 -15.33 2.83 6.59
N GLU A 35 -16.08 3.92 6.68
CA GLU A 35 -15.55 5.26 6.43
C GLU A 35 -14.77 5.76 7.66
N HIS A 36 -13.58 6.30 7.42
CA HIS A 36 -12.78 6.91 8.46
C HIS A 36 -12.95 8.43 8.45
N TYR A 37 -13.63 8.97 9.46
CA TYR A 37 -13.84 10.41 9.61
C TYR A 37 -12.74 11.07 10.44
N VAL A 38 -12.04 12.04 9.86
CA VAL A 38 -11.02 12.84 10.55
C VAL A 38 -11.64 14.15 11.05
N ARG A 39 -11.68 14.36 12.38
CA ARG A 39 -12.19 15.60 12.98
C ARG A 39 -11.10 16.67 13.04
N LEU A 40 -11.41 17.86 12.53
CA LEU A 40 -10.50 19.00 12.59
C LEU A 40 -10.46 19.60 14.00
N ARG A 41 -9.25 19.93 14.48
CA ARG A 41 -9.06 20.69 15.73
C ARG A 41 -9.11 22.21 15.54
N GLY A 42 -9.03 22.66 14.29
CA GLY A 42 -9.09 24.08 13.93
C GLY A 42 -9.47 24.23 12.47
N GLU A 43 -10.02 25.38 12.13
CA GLU A 43 -10.63 25.63 10.81
C GLU A 43 -9.60 26.07 9.76
N LYS A 44 -8.45 26.59 10.18
CA LYS A 44 -7.46 27.15 9.27
C LYS A 44 -6.68 26.04 8.55
N PRO A 45 -6.70 25.98 7.21
CA PRO A 45 -5.94 24.99 6.47
C PRO A 45 -4.43 25.20 6.62
N ILE A 46 -3.70 24.10 6.73
CA ILE A 46 -2.24 24.11 6.77
C ILE A 46 -1.73 23.73 5.38
N LYS A 47 -0.96 24.63 4.76
CA LYS A 47 -0.30 24.42 3.46
C LYS A 47 1.20 24.41 3.65
N THR A 48 1.82 23.26 3.42
CA THR A 48 3.27 23.09 3.46
C THR A 48 3.82 22.81 2.06
N LYS A 49 5.03 23.33 1.78
CA LYS A 49 5.73 23.06 0.53
C LYS A 49 6.39 21.69 0.59
N SER A 50 6.36 20.97 -0.53
CA SER A 50 7.06 19.69 -0.68
C SER A 50 8.56 19.86 -0.53
N TYR A 51 9.22 18.85 0.04
CA TYR A 51 10.68 18.81 0.09
C TYR A 51 11.29 18.65 -1.30
N ARG A 52 12.52 19.17 -1.46
CA ARG A 52 13.32 18.90 -2.66
C ARG A 52 13.79 17.46 -2.62
N MET A 53 13.70 16.78 -3.75
CA MET A 53 14.08 15.39 -3.91
C MET A 53 14.99 15.24 -5.14
N SER A 54 15.84 14.22 -5.12
CA SER A 54 16.73 13.93 -6.25
C SER A 54 15.93 13.42 -7.46
N PRO A 55 16.47 13.51 -8.69
CA PRO A 55 15.80 13.00 -9.89
C PRO A 55 15.40 11.52 -9.79
N ARG A 56 16.25 10.68 -9.17
CA ARG A 56 15.95 9.26 -8.91
C ARG A 56 14.71 9.11 -8.05
N GLN A 57 14.65 9.84 -6.93
CA GLN A 57 13.51 9.78 -6.00
C GLN A 57 12.22 10.27 -6.67
N ILE A 58 12.30 11.29 -7.52
CA ILE A 58 11.14 11.76 -8.30
C ILE A 58 10.62 10.68 -9.24
N ASN A 59 11.49 9.92 -9.89
CA ASN A 59 11.06 8.83 -10.78
C ASN A 59 10.37 7.71 -9.98
N ILE A 60 10.96 7.29 -8.85
CA ILE A 60 10.35 6.30 -7.95
C ILE A 60 8.95 6.77 -7.51
N LEU A 61 8.81 8.03 -7.14
CA LEU A 61 7.52 8.59 -6.72
C LEU A 61 6.50 8.65 -7.85
N LYS A 62 6.90 8.96 -9.08
CA LYS A 62 5.99 8.98 -10.23
C LYS A 62 5.39 7.59 -10.48
N ASP A 63 6.22 6.56 -10.42
CA ASP A 63 5.78 5.18 -10.63
C ASP A 63 4.82 4.74 -9.53
N GLU A 64 5.12 5.06 -8.26
CA GLU A 64 4.26 4.71 -7.13
C GLU A 64 2.94 5.51 -7.13
N ILE A 65 2.98 6.82 -7.41
CA ILE A 65 1.76 7.63 -7.54
C ILE A 65 0.88 7.08 -8.67
N LYS A 66 1.46 6.71 -9.81
CA LYS A 66 0.72 6.09 -10.91
C LYS A 66 0.05 4.80 -10.46
N ARG A 67 0.79 3.93 -9.78
CA ARG A 67 0.25 2.67 -9.23
C ARG A 67 -0.93 2.92 -8.27
N LEU A 68 -0.81 3.89 -7.35
CA LEU A 68 -1.87 4.22 -6.39
C LEU A 68 -3.11 4.80 -7.08
N LEU A 69 -2.93 5.60 -8.14
CA LEU A 69 -4.03 6.09 -8.98
C LEU A 69 -4.72 4.93 -9.73
N ASP A 70 -3.96 4.01 -10.32
CA ASP A 70 -4.48 2.85 -11.04
C ASP A 70 -5.29 1.90 -10.12
N LEU A 71 -4.90 1.81 -8.84
CA LEU A 71 -5.62 1.06 -7.80
C LEU A 71 -6.87 1.79 -7.27
N GLY A 72 -7.00 3.10 -7.52
CA GLY A 72 -8.07 3.93 -6.97
C GLY A 72 -7.93 4.25 -5.48
N GLU A 73 -6.71 4.14 -4.93
CA GLU A 73 -6.42 4.45 -3.52
C GLU A 73 -6.22 5.96 -3.28
N ILE A 74 -5.85 6.69 -4.33
CA ILE A 74 -5.72 8.15 -4.31
C ILE A 74 -6.37 8.77 -5.54
N GLU A 75 -6.68 10.06 -5.45
CA GLU A 75 -7.32 10.82 -6.52
C GLU A 75 -6.59 12.16 -6.76
N ILE A 76 -6.69 12.68 -7.97
CA ILE A 76 -6.15 14.01 -8.31
C ILE A 76 -7.17 15.07 -7.89
N GLY A 77 -6.74 16.06 -7.11
CA GLY A 77 -7.60 17.15 -6.66
C GLY A 77 -6.83 18.42 -6.31
N GLN A 78 -7.57 19.45 -5.88
CA GLN A 78 -7.02 20.71 -5.37
C GLN A 78 -7.37 20.85 -3.88
N PRO A 79 -6.60 20.20 -2.97
CA PRO A 79 -6.94 20.19 -1.55
C PRO A 79 -6.60 21.52 -0.86
N ASP A 80 -7.42 21.88 0.13
CA ASP A 80 -7.15 23.03 1.00
C ASP A 80 -5.98 22.79 1.96
N PHE A 81 -5.68 21.52 2.25
CA PHE A 81 -4.61 21.07 3.13
C PHE A 81 -3.49 20.42 2.32
N THR A 82 -2.24 20.73 2.63
CA THR A 82 -1.08 20.05 2.02
C THR A 82 -0.04 19.67 3.07
N SER A 83 0.41 18.42 3.03
CA SER A 83 1.51 17.88 3.83
C SER A 83 2.68 17.51 2.92
N PRO A 84 3.93 17.64 3.38
CA PRO A 84 5.06 17.27 2.55
C PRO A 84 5.19 15.74 2.49
N LEU A 85 5.70 15.22 1.37
CA LEU A 85 5.96 13.79 1.19
C LEU A 85 7.44 13.49 1.41
N ILE A 86 7.74 12.34 2.03
CA ILE A 86 9.09 11.82 2.23
C ILE A 86 9.15 10.41 1.65
N LEU A 87 10.11 10.15 0.76
CA LEU A 87 10.41 8.81 0.27
C LEU A 87 11.43 8.13 1.18
N VAL A 88 11.11 6.92 1.64
CA VAL A 88 12.00 6.06 2.42
C VAL A 88 12.21 4.77 1.64
N GLU A 89 13.46 4.48 1.26
CA GLU A 89 13.83 3.22 0.61
C GLU A 89 14.01 2.14 1.68
N SER A 90 13.34 0.99 1.52
CA SER A 90 13.51 -0.16 2.41
C SER A 90 14.84 -0.87 2.16
N PRO A 91 15.48 -1.46 3.19
CA PRO A 91 16.71 -2.25 3.04
C PRO A 91 16.57 -3.45 2.10
#